data_AF-A0A0K2RV05-F1
#
_entry.id   AF-A0A0K2RV05-F1
#
_cell.length_a   1.000
_cell.length_b   1.000
_cell.length_c   1.000
_cell.angle_alpha   90.00
_cell.angle_beta   90.00
_cell.angle_gamma   90.00
#
_symmetry.space_group_name_H-M   'P 1'
#
loop_
_entity.id
_entity.type
_entity.pdbx_description
1 polymer ?
#
loop_
_entity_poly.entity_id
_entity_poly.type
_entity_poly.pdbx_seq_one_letter_code
_entity_poly.pdbx_strand_id
1 'polypeptide(L)'
;MGLGRSRTGGRLLDEYNRRFNSLALRDYTKEGHRLSLPGLAKSFTPHPHQRTAVARIISEPAVGLFHEVGAGKTAEMVMGAMELKRLGMASKPMVVVPNHMLEQFTREWLELYSQARLLSAGSDDIKTRSGDVAARRQFVARAVANDWDGIIMTQQAFKSIGVKAETIEAYQESLIADVRQTIVNAQEQGEDRTTVKKLETKLQAEEERMKRLMDTAPDPG
;
A
#
# COMPACT_ATOMS: atom_id res chain seq x y z
N MET A 1 -11.52 -18.04 53.14
CA MET A 1 -11.64 -16.57 53.21
C MET A 1 -10.29 -16.00 52.80
N GLY A 2 -10.02 -15.60 51.56
CA GLY A 2 -10.64 -14.46 50.86
C GLY A 2 -9.57 -13.37 50.70
N LEU A 3 -8.51 -13.63 49.92
CA LEU A 3 -7.46 -12.65 49.64
C LEU A 3 -8.06 -11.51 48.81
N GLY A 4 -8.18 -10.34 49.43
CA GLY A 4 -8.69 -9.12 48.79
C GLY A 4 -7.80 -8.72 47.62
N ARG A 5 -8.31 -8.90 46.40
CA ARG A 5 -7.74 -8.27 45.20
C ARG A 5 -7.61 -6.77 45.47
N SER A 6 -6.38 -6.26 45.42
CA SER A 6 -6.06 -4.84 45.63
C SER A 6 -6.94 -3.95 44.73
N ARG A 7 -7.72 -3.06 45.35
CA ARG A 7 -8.62 -2.08 44.69
C ARG A 7 -7.88 -1.21 43.66
N THR A 8 -6.55 -1.11 43.76
CA THR A 8 -5.69 -0.30 42.90
C THR A 8 -5.43 -0.94 41.53
N GLY A 9 -5.34 -2.27 41.46
CA GLY A 9 -5.04 -3.00 40.21
C GLY A 9 -6.21 -2.99 39.22
N GLY A 10 -7.44 -3.14 39.73
CA GLY A 10 -8.65 -3.03 38.90
C GLY A 10 -8.80 -1.63 38.31
N ARG A 11 -8.61 -0.59 39.12
CA ARG A 11 -8.71 0.81 38.67
C ARG A 11 -7.68 1.15 37.59
N LEU A 12 -6.46 0.64 37.68
CA LEU A 12 -5.42 0.85 36.66
C LEU A 12 -5.73 0.10 35.37
N LEU A 13 -6.24 -1.14 35.46
CA LEU A 13 -6.66 -1.91 34.30
C LEU A 13 -7.87 -1.26 33.60
N ASP A 14 -8.83 -0.74 34.35
CA ASP A 14 -9.99 -0.04 33.82
C ASP A 14 -9.60 1.28 33.15
N GLU A 15 -8.69 2.04 33.77
CA GLU A 15 -8.13 3.25 33.19
C GLU A 15 -7.33 2.95 31.92
N TYR A 16 -6.54 1.88 31.94
CA TYR A 16 -5.79 1.40 30.78
C TYR A 16 -6.73 0.98 29.65
N ASN A 17 -7.76 0.19 29.95
CA ASN A 17 -8.73 -0.24 28.96
C ASN A 17 -9.51 0.94 28.38
N ARG A 18 -9.90 1.92 29.22
CA ARG A 18 -10.60 3.12 28.77
C ARG A 18 -9.74 4.02 27.89
N ARG A 19 -8.45 4.17 28.22
CA ARG A 19 -7.53 5.04 27.46
C ARG A 19 -6.95 4.36 26.22
N PHE A 20 -6.69 3.06 26.27
CA PHE A 20 -5.91 2.35 25.26
C PHE A 20 -6.67 1.23 24.54
N ASN A 21 -7.69 0.62 25.16
CA ASN A 21 -8.52 -0.45 24.56
C ASN A 21 -9.98 -0.02 24.25
N SER A 22 -10.24 1.28 24.14
CA SER A 22 -11.58 1.80 23.81
C SER A 22 -11.85 1.92 22.30
N LEU A 23 -10.84 1.65 21.47
CA LEU A 23 -10.97 1.59 20.03
C LEU A 23 -11.20 0.14 19.60
N ALA A 24 -12.46 -0.24 19.44
CA ALA A 24 -12.82 -1.49 18.77
C ALA A 24 -12.70 -1.28 17.26
N LEU A 25 -11.87 -2.10 16.61
CA LEU A 25 -11.85 -2.16 15.14
C LEU A 25 -13.21 -2.65 14.64
N ARG A 26 -13.65 -2.11 13.50
CA ARG A 26 -14.85 -2.61 12.82
C ARG A 26 -14.67 -4.09 12.49
N ASP A 27 -15.67 -4.89 12.85
CA ASP A 27 -15.75 -6.31 12.49
C ASP A 27 -16.32 -6.44 11.07
N TYR A 28 -15.63 -7.22 10.23
CA TYR A 28 -15.95 -7.48 8.83
C TYR A 28 -16.40 -8.92 8.58
N THR A 29 -16.54 -9.73 9.63
CA THR A 29 -16.79 -11.17 9.51
C THR A 29 -18.13 -11.46 8.82
N LYS A 30 -19.18 -10.70 9.14
CA LYS A 30 -20.52 -10.88 8.56
C LYS A 30 -20.53 -10.56 7.06
N GLU A 31 -19.85 -9.50 6.67
CA GLU A 31 -19.68 -9.04 5.30
C GLU A 31 -18.85 -10.06 4.51
N GLY A 32 -17.75 -10.55 5.10
CA GLY A 32 -16.92 -11.61 4.51
C GLY A 32 -17.71 -12.88 4.21
N HIS A 33 -18.60 -13.30 5.12
CA HIS A 33 -19.46 -14.46 4.86
C HIS A 33 -20.38 -14.27 3.64
N ARG A 34 -20.82 -13.03 3.35
CA ARG A 34 -21.75 -12.73 2.25
C ARG A 34 -21.10 -12.57 0.88
N LEU A 35 -19.76 -12.54 0.79
CA LEU A 35 -19.06 -12.37 -0.48
C LEU A 35 -19.32 -13.54 -1.44
N SER A 36 -19.67 -13.26 -2.69
CA SER A 36 -19.90 -14.31 -3.70
C SER A 36 -18.62 -14.73 -4.43
N LEU A 37 -17.59 -13.87 -4.48
CA LEU A 37 -16.31 -14.10 -5.16
C LEU A 37 -16.45 -14.71 -6.57
N PRO A 38 -17.18 -14.05 -7.50
CA PRO A 38 -17.47 -14.64 -8.81
C PRO A 38 -16.22 -14.87 -9.65
N GLY A 39 -16.12 -16.03 -10.29
CA GLY A 39 -14.97 -16.41 -11.13
C GLY A 39 -13.83 -17.08 -10.36
N LEU A 40 -13.91 -17.14 -9.02
CA LEU A 40 -12.98 -17.90 -8.21
C LEU A 40 -13.04 -19.38 -8.57
N ALA A 41 -11.87 -20.01 -8.69
CA ALA A 41 -11.73 -21.41 -9.02
C ALA A 41 -12.47 -22.29 -7.99
N LYS A 42 -13.28 -23.24 -8.48
CA LYS A 42 -14.06 -24.15 -7.62
C LYS A 42 -13.18 -25.05 -6.75
N SER A 43 -11.93 -25.26 -7.13
CA SER A 43 -10.93 -26.00 -6.36
C SER A 43 -10.41 -25.24 -5.14
N PHE A 44 -10.63 -23.92 -5.07
CA PHE A 44 -10.16 -23.09 -3.97
C PHE A 44 -11.32 -22.65 -3.09
N THR A 45 -11.30 -23.04 -1.82
CA THR A 45 -12.26 -22.57 -0.82
C THR A 45 -11.55 -21.60 0.13
N PRO A 46 -11.87 -20.30 0.09
CA PRO A 46 -11.25 -19.32 0.98
C PRO A 46 -11.59 -19.61 2.43
N HIS A 47 -10.59 -19.51 3.31
CA HIS A 47 -10.82 -19.55 4.75
C HIS A 47 -11.65 -18.34 5.21
N PRO A 48 -12.37 -18.44 6.34
CA PRO A 48 -13.17 -17.33 6.87
C PRO A 48 -12.37 -16.03 7.03
N HIS A 49 -11.11 -16.09 7.51
CA HIS A 49 -10.28 -14.90 7.66
C HIS A 49 -9.95 -14.22 6.33
N GLN A 50 -9.75 -15.00 5.26
CA GLN A 50 -9.47 -14.45 3.94
C GLN A 50 -10.68 -13.70 3.39
N ARG A 51 -11.88 -14.23 3.62
CA ARG A 51 -13.13 -13.56 3.24
C ARG A 51 -13.34 -12.28 4.04
N THR A 52 -13.03 -12.30 5.34
CA THR A 52 -13.05 -11.09 6.18
C THR A 52 -12.04 -10.06 5.69
N ALA A 53 -10.83 -10.48 5.29
CA ALA A 53 -9.81 -9.60 4.72
C ALA A 53 -10.30 -8.96 3.41
N VAL A 54 -10.91 -9.72 2.50
CA VAL A 54 -11.50 -9.20 1.26
C VAL A 54 -12.62 -8.21 1.56
N ALA A 55 -13.51 -8.51 2.50
CA ALA A 55 -14.58 -7.60 2.92
C ALA A 55 -14.02 -6.28 3.47
N ARG A 56 -12.90 -6.34 4.20
CA ARG A 56 -12.19 -5.16 4.66
C ARG A 56 -11.56 -4.38 3.50
N ILE A 57 -10.94 -5.06 2.53
CA ILE A 57 -10.33 -4.42 1.34
C ILE A 57 -11.35 -3.58 0.56
N ILE A 58 -12.58 -4.08 0.38
CA ILE A 58 -13.61 -3.34 -0.36
C ILE A 58 -14.34 -2.28 0.48
N SER A 59 -14.15 -2.28 1.80
CA SER A 59 -14.87 -1.39 2.72
C SER A 59 -14.02 -0.24 3.26
N GLU A 60 -12.69 -0.35 3.15
CA GLU A 60 -11.74 0.62 3.72
C GLU A 60 -10.85 1.19 2.61
N PRO A 61 -10.44 2.46 2.71
CA PRO A 61 -9.55 3.08 1.73
C PRO A 61 -8.14 2.46 1.74
N ALA A 62 -7.72 1.87 2.86
CA ALA A 62 -6.43 1.21 3.00
C ALA A 62 -6.49 0.07 4.02
N VAL A 63 -5.83 -1.05 3.72
CA VAL A 63 -5.84 -2.25 4.56
C VAL A 63 -4.43 -2.84 4.70
N GLY A 64 -4.04 -3.11 5.94
CA GLY A 64 -2.84 -3.90 6.25
C GLY A 64 -3.20 -5.36 6.56
N LEU A 65 -2.53 -6.29 5.88
CA LEU A 65 -2.66 -7.74 6.08
C LEU A 65 -1.52 -8.26 6.99
N PHE A 66 -1.70 -8.14 8.31
CA PHE A 66 -0.66 -8.39 9.32
C PHE A 66 -0.70 -9.79 9.97
N HIS A 67 -1.15 -10.80 9.25
CA HIS A 67 -1.12 -12.19 9.73
C HIS A 67 0.18 -12.90 9.33
N GLU A 68 0.37 -14.13 9.83
CA GLU A 68 1.60 -14.92 9.63
C GLU A 68 1.86 -15.27 8.16
N VAL A 69 3.12 -15.62 7.87
CA VAL A 69 3.55 -16.13 6.56
C VAL A 69 2.79 -17.43 6.28
N GLY A 70 2.33 -17.60 5.04
CA GLY A 70 1.59 -18.80 4.62
C GLY A 70 0.08 -18.77 4.90
N ALA A 71 -0.45 -17.79 5.63
CA ALA A 71 -1.91 -17.67 5.85
C ALA A 71 -2.72 -17.19 4.62
N GLY A 72 -2.06 -17.06 3.46
CA GLY A 72 -2.71 -16.85 2.17
C GLY A 72 -2.95 -15.38 1.79
N LYS A 73 -2.01 -14.48 2.11
CA LYS A 73 -2.06 -13.05 1.73
C LYS A 73 -2.25 -12.85 0.24
N THR A 74 -1.57 -13.66 -0.59
CA THR A 74 -1.72 -13.56 -2.04
C THR A 74 -3.16 -13.78 -2.46
N ALA A 75 -3.81 -14.82 -1.94
CA ALA A 75 -5.20 -15.10 -2.26
C ALA A 75 -6.13 -13.96 -1.83
N GLU A 76 -5.90 -13.39 -0.65
CA GLU A 76 -6.65 -12.21 -0.18
C GLU A 76 -6.47 -11.00 -1.10
N MET A 77 -5.23 -10.71 -1.51
CA MET A 77 -4.92 -9.61 -2.43
C MET A 77 -5.56 -9.82 -3.81
N VAL A 78 -5.49 -11.03 -4.36
CA VAL A 78 -6.08 -11.39 -5.65
C VAL A 78 -7.60 -11.29 -5.60
N MET A 79 -8.24 -11.92 -4.60
CA MET A 79 -9.69 -11.85 -4.41
C MET A 79 -10.16 -10.40 -4.16
N GLY A 80 -9.41 -9.64 -3.36
CA GLY A 80 -9.68 -8.22 -3.12
C GLY A 80 -9.60 -7.38 -4.39
N ALA A 81 -8.55 -7.55 -5.20
CA ALA A 81 -8.41 -6.86 -6.47
C ALA A 81 -9.57 -7.18 -7.44
N MET A 82 -9.95 -8.45 -7.55
CA MET A 82 -11.07 -8.88 -8.40
C MET A 82 -12.41 -8.29 -7.92
N GLU A 83 -12.65 -8.24 -6.61
CA GLU A 83 -13.87 -7.63 -6.06
C GLU A 83 -13.89 -6.10 -6.21
N LEU A 84 -12.76 -5.41 -5.98
CA LEU A 84 -12.64 -3.98 -6.25
C LEU A 84 -12.99 -3.67 -7.72
N LYS A 85 -12.52 -4.50 -8.65
CA LYS A 85 -12.86 -4.36 -10.07
C LYS A 85 -14.33 -4.62 -10.34
N ARG A 86 -14.85 -5.75 -9.85
CA ARG A 86 -16.24 -6.17 -10.06
C ARG A 86 -17.25 -5.16 -9.51
N LEU A 87 -16.91 -4.51 -8.39
CA LEU A 87 -17.74 -3.49 -7.75
C LEU A 87 -17.56 -2.09 -8.35
N GLY A 88 -16.69 -1.93 -9.35
CA GLY A 88 -16.42 -0.64 -9.99
C GLY A 88 -15.62 0.34 -9.13
N MET A 89 -15.03 -0.13 -8.03
CA MET A 89 -14.17 0.67 -7.14
C MET A 89 -12.77 0.89 -7.74
N ALA A 90 -12.32 -0.05 -8.58
CA ALA A 90 -11.11 0.09 -9.39
C ALA A 90 -11.40 -0.34 -10.82
N SER A 91 -10.88 0.37 -11.81
CA SER A 91 -11.00 -0.05 -13.23
C SER A 91 -9.94 -1.09 -13.61
N LYS A 92 -8.71 -0.88 -13.14
CA LYS A 92 -7.53 -1.71 -13.45
C LYS A 92 -6.66 -1.82 -12.20
N PRO A 93 -6.97 -2.75 -11.28
CA PRO A 93 -6.18 -2.90 -10.06
C PRO A 93 -4.74 -3.29 -10.41
N MET A 94 -3.78 -2.60 -9.80
CA MET A 94 -2.35 -2.86 -9.98
C MET A 94 -1.75 -3.42 -8.70
N VAL A 95 -0.97 -4.50 -8.81
CA VAL A 95 -0.25 -5.12 -7.70
C VAL A 95 1.24 -5.04 -7.96
N VAL A 96 1.97 -4.46 -6.99
CA VAL A 96 3.42 -4.33 -7.05
C VAL A 96 4.08 -5.39 -6.17
N VAL A 97 4.93 -6.22 -6.76
CA VAL A 97 5.57 -7.38 -6.11
C VAL A 97 7.10 -7.30 -6.13
N PRO A 98 7.81 -8.01 -5.23
CA PRO A 98 9.25 -8.20 -5.37
C PRO A 98 9.62 -8.82 -6.72
N ASN A 99 10.81 -8.50 -7.26
CA ASN A 99 11.22 -8.94 -8.60
C ASN A 99 11.07 -10.45 -8.83
N HIS A 100 11.57 -11.26 -7.89
CA HIS A 100 11.55 -12.73 -7.98
C HIS A 100 10.15 -13.33 -7.82
N MET A 101 9.15 -12.53 -7.40
CA MET A 101 7.78 -12.98 -7.16
C MET A 101 6.86 -12.76 -8.36
N LEU A 102 7.30 -12.06 -9.42
CA LEU A 102 6.43 -11.68 -10.54
C LEU A 102 5.72 -12.89 -11.15
N GLU A 103 6.47 -13.92 -11.52
CA GLU A 103 5.90 -15.10 -12.14
C GLU A 103 5.05 -15.91 -11.17
N GLN A 104 5.51 -16.05 -9.91
CA GLN A 104 4.78 -16.79 -8.88
C GLN A 104 3.42 -16.14 -8.63
N PHE A 105 3.38 -14.82 -8.43
CA PHE A 105 2.14 -14.09 -8.18
C PHE A 105 1.19 -14.17 -9.39
N THR A 106 1.73 -14.08 -10.61
CA THR A 106 0.94 -14.21 -11.83
C THR A 106 0.31 -15.61 -11.95
N ARG A 107 1.06 -16.67 -11.63
CA ARG A 107 0.55 -18.05 -11.60
C ARG A 107 -0.53 -18.22 -10.53
N GLU A 108 -0.27 -17.79 -9.30
CA GLU A 108 -1.25 -17.86 -8.19
C GLU A 108 -2.55 -17.11 -8.54
N TRP A 109 -2.47 -15.98 -9.23
CA TRP A 109 -3.66 -15.26 -9.71
C TRP A 109 -4.46 -16.09 -10.70
N LEU A 110 -3.81 -16.68 -11.71
CA LEU A 110 -4.49 -17.52 -12.72
C LEU A 110 -5.00 -18.84 -12.15
N GLU A 111 -4.36 -19.40 -11.12
CA GLU A 111 -4.88 -20.56 -10.39
C GLU A 111 -6.18 -20.23 -9.66
N LEU A 112 -6.27 -19.04 -9.06
CA LEU A 112 -7.48 -18.56 -8.37
C LEU A 112 -8.56 -18.08 -9.34
N TYR A 113 -8.19 -17.44 -10.45
CA TYR A 113 -9.10 -16.86 -11.44
C TYR A 113 -8.59 -17.15 -12.86
N SER A 114 -8.87 -18.35 -13.37
CA SER A 114 -8.33 -18.84 -14.65
C SER A 114 -8.75 -18.07 -15.90
N GLN A 115 -9.81 -17.27 -15.79
CA GLN A 115 -10.31 -16.41 -16.88
C GLN A 115 -9.83 -14.95 -16.77
N ALA A 116 -9.02 -14.62 -15.76
CA ALA A 116 -8.53 -13.25 -15.57
C ALA A 116 -7.54 -12.86 -16.68
N ARG A 117 -7.75 -11.68 -17.28
CA ARG A 117 -6.80 -11.05 -18.20
C ARG A 117 -5.78 -10.27 -17.39
N LEU A 118 -4.53 -10.73 -17.39
CA LEU A 118 -3.44 -10.12 -16.62
C LEU A 118 -2.39 -9.48 -17.53
N LEU A 119 -1.91 -8.31 -17.13
CA LEU A 119 -0.72 -7.68 -17.70
C LEU A 119 0.40 -7.71 -16.67
N SER A 120 1.43 -8.53 -16.90
CA SER A 120 2.62 -8.59 -16.05
C SER A 120 3.79 -7.83 -16.69
N ALA A 121 4.59 -7.13 -15.88
CA ALA A 121 5.83 -6.50 -16.33
C ALA A 121 6.93 -6.51 -15.25
N GLY A 122 8.08 -7.02 -15.64
CA GLY A 122 9.35 -6.93 -14.93
C GLY A 122 10.15 -5.69 -15.29
N SER A 123 11.32 -5.57 -14.68
CA SER A 123 12.24 -4.47 -14.97
C SER A 123 12.69 -4.49 -16.44
N ASP A 124 12.93 -5.68 -16.99
CA ASP A 124 13.43 -5.87 -18.35
C ASP A 124 12.38 -5.50 -19.42
N ASP A 125 11.09 -5.57 -19.07
CA ASP A 125 9.97 -5.18 -19.95
C ASP A 125 9.81 -3.66 -20.08
N ILE A 126 10.38 -2.90 -19.16
CA ILE A 126 10.23 -1.42 -19.10
C ILE A 126 11.55 -0.70 -19.28
N LYS A 127 12.66 -1.29 -18.83
CA LYS A 127 14.02 -0.79 -19.00
C LYS A 127 14.78 -1.73 -19.92
N THR A 128 14.86 -1.40 -21.21
CA THR A 128 15.93 -1.97 -22.04
C THR A 128 17.27 -1.35 -21.58
N ARG A 129 18.40 -2.05 -21.83
CA ARG A 129 19.76 -1.65 -21.41
C ARG A 129 20.19 -0.24 -21.87
N SER A 130 19.39 0.45 -22.68
CA SER A 130 19.68 1.74 -23.28
C SER A 130 18.81 2.89 -22.77
N GLY A 131 17.95 2.68 -21.75
CA GLY A 131 17.12 3.76 -21.20
C GLY A 131 15.97 4.19 -22.12
N ASP A 132 15.44 3.25 -22.90
CA ASP A 132 14.50 3.54 -23.98
C ASP A 132 13.10 3.92 -23.45
N VAL A 133 12.74 5.20 -23.61
CA VAL A 133 11.42 5.77 -23.28
C VAL A 133 10.30 5.05 -24.04
N ALA A 134 10.60 4.44 -25.19
CA ALA A 134 9.64 3.73 -26.03
C ALA A 134 9.02 2.50 -25.34
N ALA A 135 9.81 1.68 -24.63
CA ALA A 135 9.31 0.49 -23.95
C ALA A 135 8.33 0.84 -22.82
N ARG A 136 8.67 1.88 -22.04
CA ARG A 136 7.77 2.44 -21.03
C ARG A 136 6.49 2.98 -21.63
N ARG A 137 6.57 3.79 -22.69
CA ARG A 137 5.39 4.33 -23.42
C ARG A 137 4.51 3.19 -23.95
N GLN A 138 5.11 2.14 -24.49
CA GLN A 138 4.38 0.97 -25.00
C GLN A 138 3.70 0.19 -23.87
N PHE A 139 4.36 0.00 -22.71
CA PHE A 139 3.72 -0.61 -21.55
C PHE A 139 2.51 0.19 -21.07
N VAL A 140 2.66 1.51 -20.89
CA VAL A 140 1.56 2.39 -20.48
C VAL A 140 0.44 2.37 -21.52
N ALA A 141 0.76 2.42 -22.81
CA ALA A 141 -0.23 2.31 -23.88
C ALA A 141 -1.01 0.99 -23.82
N ARG A 142 -0.33 -0.15 -23.61
CA ARG A 142 -0.99 -1.46 -23.44
C ARG A 142 -1.88 -1.52 -22.20
N ALA A 143 -1.41 -0.95 -21.09
CA ALA A 143 -2.17 -0.86 -19.85
C ALA A 143 -3.43 0.01 -20.01
N VAL A 144 -3.35 1.10 -20.77
CA VAL A 144 -4.48 2.02 -21.02
C VAL A 144 -5.45 1.46 -22.06
N ALA A 145 -4.96 0.92 -23.18
CA ALA A 145 -5.80 0.55 -24.32
C ALA A 145 -6.69 -0.67 -24.07
N ASN A 146 -6.30 -1.56 -23.15
CA ASN A 146 -7.03 -2.81 -22.90
C ASN A 146 -7.69 -2.82 -21.52
N ASP A 147 -8.74 -3.60 -21.39
CA ASP A 147 -9.42 -3.85 -20.12
C ASP A 147 -8.75 -5.05 -19.41
N TRP A 148 -7.95 -4.76 -18.39
CA TRP A 148 -7.18 -5.76 -17.63
C TRP A 148 -7.83 -6.03 -16.29
N ASP A 149 -7.96 -7.31 -15.92
CA ASP A 149 -8.49 -7.71 -14.61
C ASP A 149 -7.46 -7.53 -13.50
N GLY A 150 -6.17 -7.52 -13.85
CA GLY A 150 -5.09 -7.12 -12.97
C GLY A 150 -3.83 -6.72 -13.74
N ILE A 151 -3.09 -5.77 -13.21
CA ILE A 151 -1.74 -5.41 -13.68
C ILE A 151 -0.74 -5.79 -12.59
N ILE A 152 0.27 -6.60 -12.90
CA ILE A 152 1.26 -7.05 -11.93
C ILE A 152 2.62 -6.49 -12.34
N MET A 153 3.25 -5.75 -11.44
CA MET A 153 4.54 -5.10 -11.73
C MET A 153 5.57 -5.42 -10.67
N THR A 154 6.83 -5.51 -11.06
CA THR A 154 7.90 -5.51 -10.06
C THR A 154 8.07 -4.11 -9.46
N GLN A 155 8.60 -4.04 -8.23
CA GLN A 155 8.91 -2.76 -7.59
C GLN A 155 9.84 -1.88 -8.45
N GLN A 156 10.82 -2.49 -9.12
CA GLN A 156 11.74 -1.77 -9.99
C GLN A 156 11.07 -1.25 -11.28
N ALA A 157 10.18 -2.05 -11.87
CA ALA A 157 9.36 -1.65 -13.00
C ALA A 157 8.42 -0.49 -12.62
N PHE A 158 7.76 -0.59 -11.47
CA PHE A 158 6.87 0.46 -10.96
C PHE A 158 7.60 1.79 -10.76
N LYS A 159 8.81 1.78 -10.19
CA LYS A 159 9.65 3.00 -10.03
C LYS A 159 10.01 3.68 -11.34
N SER A 160 9.91 2.99 -12.47
CA SER A 160 10.20 3.55 -13.78
C SER A 160 8.99 4.20 -14.46
N ILE A 161 7.77 3.93 -13.96
CA ILE A 161 6.59 4.73 -14.31
C ILE A 161 6.87 6.13 -13.74
N GLY A 162 7.10 7.08 -14.63
CA GLY A 162 7.36 8.47 -14.23
C GLY A 162 6.16 9.02 -13.47
N VAL A 163 6.44 9.86 -12.48
CA VAL A 163 5.43 10.68 -11.84
C VAL A 163 5.55 12.07 -12.44
N LYS A 164 4.42 12.76 -12.63
CA LYS A 164 4.41 14.14 -13.11
C LYS A 164 5.28 15.02 -12.22
N ALA A 165 6.08 15.90 -12.80
CA ALA A 165 6.99 16.77 -12.06
C ALA A 165 6.22 17.56 -10.98
N GLU A 166 5.06 18.12 -11.33
CA GLU A 166 4.22 18.91 -10.42
C GLU A 166 3.74 18.09 -9.21
N THR A 167 3.54 16.78 -9.38
CA THR A 167 3.16 15.90 -8.27
C THR A 167 4.35 15.60 -7.35
N ILE A 168 5.54 15.46 -7.92
CA ILE A 168 6.78 15.31 -7.12
C ILE A 168 7.01 16.60 -6.34
N GLU A 169 6.89 17.76 -6.99
CA GLU A 169 7.07 19.07 -6.36
C GLU A 169 6.10 19.27 -5.21
N ALA A 170 4.79 19.13 -5.43
CA ALA A 170 3.77 19.31 -4.40
C ALA A 170 3.99 18.37 -3.19
N TYR A 171 4.40 17.12 -3.44
CA TYR A 171 4.70 16.18 -2.36
C TYR A 171 5.94 16.62 -1.56
N GLN A 172 7.01 17.06 -2.22
CA GLN A 172 8.21 17.54 -1.55
C GLN A 172 7.94 18.83 -0.77
N GLU A 173 7.15 19.75 -1.32
CA GLU A 173 6.72 20.97 -0.61
C GLU A 173 5.96 20.63 0.67
N SER A 174 5.05 19.63 0.64
CA SER A 174 4.36 19.18 1.86
C SER A 174 5.31 18.62 2.90
N LEU A 175 6.32 17.83 2.50
CA LEU A 175 7.32 17.29 3.43
C LEU A 175 8.17 18.38 4.05
N ILE A 176 8.60 19.37 3.25
CA ILE A 176 9.36 20.53 3.73
C ILE A 176 8.51 21.35 4.70
N ALA A 177 7.23 21.56 4.40
CA ALA A 177 6.29 22.25 5.27
C ALA A 177 6.12 21.54 6.62
N ASP A 178 5.97 20.21 6.61
CA ASP A 178 5.85 19.41 7.84
C ASP A 178 7.11 19.48 8.70
N VAL A 179 8.30 19.42 8.09
CA VAL A 179 9.57 19.54 8.80
C VAL A 179 9.73 20.95 9.39
N ARG A 180 9.38 22.01 8.63
CA ARG A 180 9.37 23.39 9.13
C ARG A 180 8.44 23.56 10.32
N GLN A 181 7.22 23.02 10.25
CA GLN A 181 6.27 23.06 11.35
C GLN A 181 6.80 22.30 12.57
N THR A 182 7.47 21.18 12.38
CA THR A 182 8.11 20.41 13.46
C THR A 182 9.19 21.22 14.17
N ILE A 183 10.01 21.98 13.41
CA ILE A 183 11.03 22.88 13.98
C ILE A 183 10.38 23.97 14.84
N VAL A 184 9.33 24.63 14.31
CA VAL A 184 8.59 25.66 15.05
C VAL A 184 8.05 25.10 16.36
N ASN A 185 7.37 23.95 16.30
CA ASN A 185 6.81 23.30 17.48
C ASN A 185 7.90 22.93 18.50
N ALA A 186 9.05 22.42 18.04
CA ALA A 186 10.17 22.08 18.92
C ALA A 186 10.76 23.33 19.60
N GLN A 187 10.87 24.45 18.89
CA GLN A 187 11.31 25.73 19.45
C GLN A 187 10.32 26.28 20.49
N GLU A 188 9.01 26.23 20.20
CA GLU A 188 7.95 26.69 21.11
C GLU A 188 7.84 25.83 22.37
N GLN A 189 8.09 24.52 22.25
CA GLN A 189 8.09 23.58 23.38
C GLN A 189 9.39 23.62 24.20
N GLY A 190 10.35 24.46 23.81
CA GLY A 190 11.63 24.60 24.50
C GLY A 190 12.51 23.35 24.39
N GLU A 191 12.41 22.60 23.29
CA GLU A 191 13.31 21.48 23.04
C GLU A 191 14.78 21.93 22.97
N ASP A 192 15.68 20.98 23.23
CA ASP A 192 17.11 21.26 23.22
C ASP A 192 17.60 21.82 21.87
N ARG A 193 18.48 22.81 21.94
CA ARG A 193 19.04 23.53 20.79
C ARG A 193 19.76 22.58 19.83
N THR A 194 20.31 21.46 20.32
CA THR A 194 20.96 20.48 19.45
C THR A 194 19.96 19.68 18.60
N THR A 195 18.76 19.42 19.12
CA THR A 195 17.67 18.76 18.39
C THR A 195 17.11 19.67 17.30
N VAL A 196 16.83 20.94 17.63
CA VAL A 196 16.39 21.95 16.67
C VAL A 196 17.40 22.09 15.51
N LYS A 197 18.70 22.18 15.83
CA LYS A 197 19.76 22.29 14.81
C LYS A 197 19.85 21.05 13.90
N LYS A 198 19.60 19.85 14.42
CA LYS A 198 19.55 18.62 13.61
C LYS A 198 18.37 18.65 12.63
N LEU A 199 17.21 19.14 13.08
CA LEU A 199 16.03 19.29 12.23
C LEU A 199 16.26 20.33 11.13
N GLU A 200 16.88 21.48 11.45
CA GLU A 200 17.25 22.51 10.47
C GLU A 200 18.25 21.98 9.42
N THR A 201 19.25 21.21 9.85
CA THR A 201 20.21 20.58 8.93
C THR A 201 19.51 19.59 7.99
N LYS A 202 18.56 18.81 8.53
CA LYS A 202 17.77 17.86 7.74
C LYS A 202 16.87 18.58 6.73
N LEU A 203 16.25 19.69 7.13
CA LEU A 203 15.43 20.52 6.25
C LEU A 203 16.25 21.03 5.06
N GLN A 204 17.44 21.58 5.32
CA GLN A 204 18.32 22.07 4.26
C GLN A 204 18.74 20.97 3.29
N ALA A 205 19.03 19.76 3.79
CA ALA A 205 19.38 18.62 2.94
C ALA A 205 18.22 18.18 2.04
N GLU A 206 16.97 18.17 2.55
CA GLU A 206 15.80 17.83 1.73
C GLU A 206 15.48 18.93 0.69
N GLU A 207 15.64 20.22 1.04
CA GLU A 207 15.48 21.34 0.09
C GLU A 207 16.52 21.27 -1.05
N GLU A 208 17.78 20.96 -0.74
CA GLU A 208 18.82 20.77 -1.76
C GLU A 208 18.55 19.54 -2.64
N ARG A 209 18.04 18.46 -2.04
CA ARG A 209 17.66 17.26 -2.79
C ARG A 209 16.48 17.52 -3.72
N MET A 210 15.49 18.30 -3.28
CA MET A 210 14.35 18.72 -4.09
C MET A 210 14.81 19.48 -5.34
N LYS A 211 15.69 20.46 -5.17
CA LYS A 211 16.26 21.22 -6.31
C LYS A 211 16.93 20.29 -7.33
N ARG A 212 17.75 19.34 -6.87
CA ARG A 212 18.41 18.36 -7.75
C ARG A 212 17.41 17.46 -8.49
N LEU A 213 16.32 17.05 -7.83
CA LEU A 213 15.28 16.23 -8.44
C LEU A 213 14.48 16.99 -9.51
N MET A 214 14.20 18.28 -9.29
CA MET A 214 13.60 19.17 -10.28
C MET A 214 14.51 19.33 -11.51
N ASP A 215 15.82 19.50 -11.29
CA ASP A 215 16.82 19.65 -12.37
C ASP A 215 16.99 18.37 -13.21
N THR A 216 16.63 17.21 -12.67
CA THR A 216 16.83 15.88 -13.31
C THR A 216 15.50 15.18 -13.64
N ALA A 217 14.38 15.89 -13.59
CA ALA A 217 13.05 15.29 -13.73
C ALA A 217 12.93 14.51 -15.05
N PRO A 218 12.62 13.20 -15.02
CA PRO A 218 12.42 12.42 -16.24
C PRO A 218 11.20 12.92 -17.01
N ASP A 219 11.29 12.93 -18.35
CA ASP A 219 10.16 13.21 -19.26
C ASP A 219 8.91 12.43 -18.79
N PRO A 220 7.76 13.11 -18.56
CA PRO A 220 6.52 12.48 -18.10
C PRO A 220 5.98 11.41 -19.07
N GLY A 221 6.56 11.33 -20.28
CA GLY A 221 6.17 10.37 -21.30
C GLY A 221 5.24 11.01 -22.32
#